data_AF-A0A2G8L401-F1
#
_entry.id   AF-A0A2G8L401-F1
#
_cell.length_a   1.000
_cell.length_b   1.000
_cell.length_c   1.000
_cell.angle_alpha   90.00
_cell.angle_beta   90.00
_cell.angle_gamma   90.00
#
_symmetry.space_group_name_H-M   'P 1'
#
loop_
_entity.id
_entity.type
_entity.pdbx_description
1 polymer ?
#
loop_
_entity_poly.entity_id
_entity_poly.type
_entity_poly.pdbx_seq_one_letter_code
_entity_poly.pdbx_strand_id
1 'polypeptide(L)'
;MSDLLNKHAPLSTKRVVIRPKQPWFTNSLHSAKRNRRKAERKWISSRSLIDFDKFKKERNSYNIQLYRSKCTFLNNKIMDCGNDFKSMFRTINDILQRKRPTKLPDHDSAKDLADQFAAYFSTKIQTIRDNLTCQNCDSSTPSPVSHSWDTFVIVSEDDLREIISKAASPSCILDPLPSWMVKLLLDSLLPTVTEIVNTSLRSGVVPDTYKEAVIAPLLKKANLDHNTLKNYRPVSNLPFLSKVLERVVAKQLTNYMTENRLHEPLQSAYKQFHSSETALIKVHNDILWAMERQGVTILVLLDLSSAFDTIDLEVLIHRLEYLLGVHGIPLTWFKSYLSDRSHRVLVDGKFSSVQNLVYGVPQDRCWVICCSPFTFCLSEILFANMG
;
A
#
# COMPACT_ATOMS: atom_id res chain seq x y z
N MET A 1 17.77 -3.19 58.90
CA MET A 1 18.91 -3.09 57.95
C MET A 1 18.69 -2.02 56.89
N SER A 2 17.44 -1.71 56.54
CA SER A 2 17.01 -0.61 55.64
C SER A 2 17.39 0.81 56.11
N ASP A 3 17.33 1.10 57.41
CA ASP A 3 17.64 2.46 57.92
C ASP A 3 19.13 2.81 57.89
N LEU A 4 20.01 1.82 58.07
CA LEU A 4 21.46 2.00 57.96
C LEU A 4 21.88 2.25 56.50
N LEU A 5 21.21 1.57 55.56
CA LEU A 5 21.40 1.72 54.12
C LEU A 5 21.00 3.12 53.65
N ASN A 6 19.87 3.66 54.12
CA ASN A 6 19.47 5.04 53.79
C ASN A 6 20.38 6.11 54.41
N LYS A 7 21.01 5.85 55.56
CA LYS A 7 21.94 6.78 56.22
C LYS A 7 23.30 6.84 55.53
N HIS A 8 23.83 5.71 55.07
CA HIS A 8 25.19 5.62 54.52
C HIS A 8 25.26 5.48 52.99
N ALA A 9 24.17 5.08 52.33
CA ALA A 9 24.06 4.94 50.88
C ALA A 9 22.63 5.28 50.39
N PRO A 10 22.18 6.54 50.53
CA PRO A 10 20.84 6.94 50.14
C PRO A 10 20.63 6.72 48.64
N LEU A 11 19.48 6.14 48.28
CA LEU A 11 19.10 5.89 46.89
C LEU A 11 18.92 7.25 46.17
N SER A 12 19.90 7.62 45.35
CA SER A 12 19.87 8.88 44.61
C SER A 12 19.35 8.64 43.19
N THR A 13 18.14 9.12 42.92
CA THR A 13 17.56 9.07 41.57
C THR A 13 18.14 10.20 40.72
N LYS A 14 18.95 9.86 39.72
CA LYS A 14 19.47 10.83 38.75
C LYS A 14 18.69 10.74 37.45
N ARG A 15 18.21 11.89 36.96
CA ARG A 15 17.61 11.97 35.62
C ARG A 15 18.70 11.84 34.56
N VAL A 16 18.82 10.66 33.96
CA VAL A 16 19.74 10.43 32.84
C VAL A 16 19.00 10.76 31.54
N VAL A 17 19.47 11.77 30.82
CA VAL A 17 18.99 12.03 29.46
C VAL A 17 19.65 11.01 28.53
N ILE A 18 18.93 9.93 28.23
CA ILE A 18 19.34 8.96 27.21
C ILE A 18 19.22 9.64 25.85
N ARG A 19 20.35 10.03 25.28
CA ARG A 19 20.39 10.53 23.90
C ARG A 19 20.61 9.32 22.98
N PRO A 20 19.76 9.13 21.96
CA PRO A 20 19.95 8.05 21.01
C PRO A 20 21.33 8.16 20.36
N LYS A 21 22.07 7.04 20.33
CA LYS A 21 23.37 6.97 19.66
C LYS A 21 23.16 7.35 18.19
N GLN A 22 23.86 8.39 17.75
CA GLN A 22 23.86 8.78 16.36
C GLN A 22 24.79 7.81 15.60
N PRO A 23 24.29 7.05 14.61
CA PRO A 23 25.10 6.02 13.94
C PRO A 23 26.37 6.56 13.27
N TRP A 24 26.34 7.81 12.82
CA TRP A 24 27.45 8.52 12.19
C TRP A 24 28.46 9.11 13.19
N PHE A 25 28.23 9.01 14.51
CA PHE A 25 29.10 9.58 15.53
C PHE A 25 30.12 8.54 16.04
N THR A 26 31.27 8.48 15.36
CA THR A 26 32.32 7.49 15.57
C THR A 26 33.24 7.80 16.77
N ASN A 27 34.05 6.81 17.18
CA ASN A 27 35.07 6.98 18.23
C ASN A 27 36.14 8.03 17.85
N SER A 28 36.45 8.18 16.56
CA SER A 28 37.35 9.23 16.07
C SER A 28 36.76 10.62 16.29
N LEU A 29 35.45 10.82 16.01
CA LEU A 29 34.74 12.06 16.32
C LEU A 29 34.68 12.35 17.82
N HIS A 30 34.49 11.32 18.65
CA HIS A 30 34.57 11.46 20.11
C HIS A 30 35.94 12.02 20.54
N SER A 31 37.02 11.50 19.96
CA SER A 31 38.39 11.92 20.27
C SER A 31 38.68 13.34 19.78
N ALA A 32 38.29 13.68 18.55
CA ALA A 32 38.41 15.04 18.00
C ALA A 32 37.62 16.07 18.82
N LYS A 33 36.40 15.73 19.25
CA LYS A 33 35.60 16.58 20.15
C LYS A 33 36.29 16.81 21.49
N ARG A 34 36.93 15.79 22.04
CA ARG A 34 37.69 15.87 23.30
C ARG A 34 38.90 16.79 23.14
N ASN A 35 39.65 16.67 22.05
CA ASN A 35 40.82 17.51 21.77
C ASN A 35 40.43 18.98 21.57
N ARG A 36 39.36 19.24 20.80
CA ARG A 36 38.77 20.57 20.68
C ARG A 36 38.42 21.18 22.04
N ARG A 37 37.77 20.41 22.92
CA ARG A 37 37.40 20.88 24.27
C ARG A 37 38.60 21.12 25.17
N LYS A 38 39.65 20.29 25.07
CA LYS A 38 40.91 20.50 25.80
C LYS A 38 41.58 21.80 25.36
N ALA A 39 41.69 22.03 24.05
CA ALA A 39 42.28 23.26 23.49
C ALA A 39 41.46 24.50 23.86
N GLU A 40 40.12 24.42 23.81
CA GLU A 40 39.20 25.49 24.24
C GLU A 40 39.43 25.88 25.70
N ARG A 41 39.44 24.91 26.62
CA ARG A 41 39.68 25.17 28.05
C ARG A 41 41.05 25.78 28.32
N LYS A 42 42.08 25.29 27.63
CA LYS A 42 43.44 25.82 27.76
C LYS A 42 43.51 27.28 27.32
N TRP A 43 42.93 27.61 26.18
CA TRP A 43 42.84 29.00 25.71
C TRP A 43 42.04 29.90 26.64
N ILE A 44 40.90 29.43 27.17
CA ILE A 44 40.10 30.20 28.14
C ILE A 44 40.92 30.56 29.39
N SER A 45 41.76 29.61 29.85
CA SER A 45 42.62 29.79 31.02
C SER A 45 43.84 30.67 30.75
N SER A 46 44.52 30.50 29.61
CA SER A 46 45.79 31.19 29.32
C SER A 46 45.62 32.52 28.60
N ARG A 47 44.51 32.70 27.87
CA ARG A 47 44.22 33.85 26.99
C ARG A 47 45.31 34.19 25.97
N SER A 48 46.23 33.25 25.70
CA SER A 48 47.33 33.44 24.74
C SER A 48 46.88 33.24 23.29
N LEU A 49 47.47 34.00 22.37
CA LEU A 49 47.28 33.88 20.93
C LEU A 49 47.69 32.49 20.40
N ILE A 50 48.71 31.86 20.98
CA ILE A 50 49.19 30.54 20.57
C ILE A 50 48.14 29.46 20.88
N ASP A 51 47.55 29.51 22.07
CA ASP A 51 46.49 28.58 22.47
C ASP A 51 45.19 28.85 21.70
N PHE A 52 44.93 30.10 21.30
CA PHE A 52 43.82 30.44 20.42
C PHE A 52 43.96 29.81 19.02
N ASP A 53 45.14 29.91 18.41
CA ASP A 53 45.40 29.27 17.10
C ASP A 53 45.27 27.75 17.18
N LYS A 54 45.76 27.15 18.27
CA LYS A 54 45.59 25.72 18.54
C LYS A 54 44.11 25.33 18.66
N PHE A 55 43.31 26.10 19.40
CA PHE A 55 41.86 25.88 19.48
C PHE A 55 41.19 26.01 18.11
N LYS A 56 41.54 27.02 17.31
CA LYS A 56 40.99 27.25 15.97
C LYS A 56 41.27 26.06 15.04
N LYS A 57 42.51 25.52 15.06
CA LYS A 57 42.91 24.32 14.32
C LYS A 57 42.09 23.10 14.71
N GLU A 58 42.00 22.80 16.01
CA GLU A 58 41.22 21.66 16.52
C GLU A 58 39.71 21.79 16.24
N ARG A 59 39.16 23.01 16.33
CA ARG A 59 37.77 23.30 15.99
C ARG A 59 37.49 23.04 14.51
N ASN A 60 38.34 23.55 13.62
CA ASN A 60 38.17 23.39 12.18
C ASN A 60 38.33 21.90 11.78
N SER A 61 39.33 21.21 12.33
CA SER A 61 39.52 19.76 12.13
C SER A 61 38.28 18.96 12.57
N TYR A 62 37.75 19.24 13.77
CA TYR A 62 36.52 18.61 14.25
C TYR A 62 35.32 18.88 13.33
N ASN A 63 35.13 20.12 12.89
CA ASN A 63 34.00 20.47 12.02
C ASN A 63 34.08 19.75 10.65
N ILE A 64 35.28 19.65 10.07
CA ILE A 64 35.51 18.91 8.81
C ILE A 64 35.22 17.42 9.01
N GLN A 65 35.73 16.82 10.08
CA GLN A 65 35.48 15.40 10.37
C GLN A 65 33.99 15.13 10.61
N LEU A 66 33.30 16.05 11.31
CA LEU A 66 31.87 15.96 11.58
C LEU A 66 31.07 15.99 10.29
N TYR A 67 31.39 16.91 9.40
CA TYR A 67 30.76 17.03 8.09
C TYR A 67 31.00 15.76 7.25
N ARG A 68 32.25 15.33 7.11
CA ARG A 68 32.62 14.11 6.35
C ARG A 68 31.91 12.88 6.87
N SER A 69 31.88 12.67 8.19
CA SER A 69 31.23 11.49 8.78
C SER A 69 29.72 11.46 8.50
N LYS A 70 29.06 12.63 8.52
CA LYS A 70 27.64 12.73 8.11
C LYS A 70 27.45 12.42 6.63
N CYS A 71 28.27 13.00 5.76
CA CYS A 71 28.19 12.75 4.32
C CYS A 71 28.42 11.27 3.98
N THR A 72 29.47 10.65 4.53
CA THR A 72 29.76 9.23 4.33
C THR A 72 28.61 8.35 4.79
N PHE A 73 28.05 8.61 5.97
CA PHE A 73 26.91 7.86 6.48
C PHE A 73 25.68 7.97 5.58
N LEU A 74 25.33 9.18 5.14
CA LEU A 74 24.19 9.39 4.25
C LEU A 74 24.40 8.77 2.88
N ASN A 75 25.59 8.91 2.31
CA ASN A 75 25.94 8.29 1.03
C ASN A 75 25.84 6.76 1.13
N ASN A 76 26.42 6.15 2.16
CA ASN A 76 26.32 4.70 2.37
C ASN A 76 24.86 4.27 2.49
N LYS A 77 24.05 4.97 3.27
CA LYS A 77 22.62 4.64 3.41
C LYS A 77 21.84 4.73 2.08
N ILE A 78 22.21 5.64 1.19
CA ILE A 78 21.63 5.75 -0.16
C ILE A 78 22.14 4.61 -1.05
N MET A 79 23.44 4.32 -1.02
CA MET A 79 24.05 3.23 -1.79
C MET A 79 23.50 1.86 -1.37
N ASP A 80 23.28 1.65 -0.07
CA ASP A 80 22.68 0.44 0.49
C ASP A 80 21.24 0.19 0.00
N CYS A 81 20.55 1.23 -0.51
CA CYS A 81 19.22 1.06 -1.11
C CYS A 81 19.29 0.40 -2.50
N GLY A 82 20.44 0.42 -3.18
CA GLY A 82 20.61 -0.13 -4.53
C GLY A 82 19.56 0.40 -5.51
N ASN A 83 18.89 -0.52 -6.23
CA ASN A 83 17.82 -0.22 -7.18
C ASN A 83 16.42 -0.16 -6.55
N ASP A 84 16.29 -0.23 -5.21
CA ASP A 84 15.00 -0.06 -4.55
C ASP A 84 14.68 1.43 -4.36
N PHE A 85 14.07 2.01 -5.40
CA PHE A 85 13.58 3.39 -5.39
C PHE A 85 12.67 3.68 -4.20
N LYS A 86 11.86 2.72 -3.74
CA LYS A 86 10.95 2.93 -2.60
C LYS A 86 11.71 3.06 -1.29
N SER A 87 12.75 2.25 -1.08
CA SER A 87 13.66 2.39 0.07
C SER A 87 14.45 3.69 0.00
N MET A 88 14.90 4.09 -1.18
CA MET A 88 15.58 5.37 -1.39
C MET A 88 14.68 6.57 -1.03
N PHE A 89 13.45 6.61 -1.54
CA PHE A 89 12.48 7.66 -1.20
C PHE A 89 12.13 7.67 0.30
N ARG A 90 12.02 6.50 0.94
CA ARG A 90 11.85 6.42 2.40
C ARG A 90 13.03 7.05 3.14
N THR A 91 14.25 6.71 2.75
CA THR A 91 15.49 7.26 3.32
C THR A 91 15.56 8.78 3.15
N ILE A 92 15.24 9.31 1.96
CA ILE A 92 15.21 10.75 1.69
C ILE A 92 14.17 11.45 2.57
N ASN A 93 12.96 10.90 2.67
CA ASN A 93 11.90 11.48 3.50
C ASN A 93 12.27 11.47 4.99
N ASP A 94 12.99 10.45 5.46
CA ASP A 94 13.50 10.39 6.83
C ASP A 94 14.60 11.44 7.08
N ILE A 95 15.55 11.59 6.15
CA ILE A 95 16.64 12.57 6.24
C ILE A 95 16.07 14.00 6.28
N LEU A 96 15.11 14.28 5.41
CA LEU A 96 14.45 15.58 5.31
C LEU A 96 13.37 15.78 6.36
N GLN A 97 13.15 14.80 7.25
CA GLN A 97 12.11 14.80 8.28
C GLN A 97 10.72 15.18 7.72
N ARG A 98 10.45 14.76 6.48
CA ARG A 98 9.19 15.04 5.78
C ARG A 98 8.03 14.19 6.30
N LYS A 99 8.30 13.19 7.15
CA LYS A 99 7.27 12.39 7.82
C LYS A 99 6.51 13.26 8.81
N ARG A 100 5.34 13.73 8.40
CA ARG A 100 4.31 14.22 9.33
C ARG A 100 3.64 12.99 9.96
N PRO A 101 3.42 12.97 11.28
CA PRO A 101 2.62 11.91 11.89
C PRO A 101 1.23 11.92 11.23
N THR A 102 0.73 10.74 10.86
CA THR A 102 -0.67 10.57 10.49
C THR A 102 -1.50 10.86 11.74
N LYS A 103 -2.10 12.06 11.80
CA LYS A 103 -2.99 12.44 12.89
C LYS A 103 -4.38 11.90 12.55
N LEU A 104 -4.93 11.05 13.41
CA LEU A 104 -6.33 10.65 13.38
C LEU A 104 -7.20 11.81 13.90
N PRO A 105 -8.53 11.80 13.69
CA PRO A 105 -9.43 12.73 14.34
C PRO A 105 -9.23 12.73 15.86
N ASP A 106 -9.39 13.88 16.51
CA ASP A 106 -9.36 13.95 17.97
C ASP A 106 -10.55 13.13 18.54
N HIS A 107 -10.28 12.25 19.49
CA HIS A 107 -11.28 11.31 20.02
C HIS A 107 -10.96 10.85 21.45
N ASP A 108 -11.99 10.61 22.26
CA ASP A 108 -11.85 10.08 23.63
C ASP A 108 -11.84 8.54 23.66
N SER A 109 -12.56 7.90 22.73
CA SER A 109 -12.68 6.45 22.59
C SER A 109 -12.29 6.02 21.19
N ALA A 110 -11.21 5.23 21.07
CA ALA A 110 -10.75 4.69 19.79
C ALA A 110 -11.79 3.75 19.15
N LYS A 111 -12.58 3.06 19.98
CA LYS A 111 -13.67 2.20 19.52
C LYS A 111 -14.78 3.03 18.86
N ASP A 112 -15.20 4.11 19.51
CA ASP A 112 -16.28 4.95 19.00
C ASP A 112 -15.87 5.63 17.69
N LEU A 113 -14.60 6.04 17.59
CA LEU A 113 -14.06 6.56 16.34
C LEU A 113 -13.99 5.49 15.24
N ALA A 114 -13.63 4.24 15.57
CA ALA A 114 -13.66 3.14 14.61
C ALA A 114 -15.09 2.89 14.09
N ASP A 115 -16.08 2.88 14.98
CA ASP A 115 -17.50 2.73 14.61
C ASP A 115 -18.00 3.92 13.77
N GLN A 116 -17.58 5.16 14.09
CA GLN A 116 -17.88 6.34 13.27
C GLN A 116 -17.30 6.24 11.86
N PHE A 117 -16.04 5.79 11.71
CA PHE A 117 -15.45 5.55 10.40
C PHE A 117 -16.19 4.47 9.63
N ALA A 118 -16.55 3.37 10.28
CA ALA A 118 -17.28 2.26 9.67
C ALA A 118 -18.65 2.75 9.15
N ALA A 119 -19.42 3.42 10.00
CA ALA A 119 -20.69 4.03 9.62
C ALA A 119 -20.52 5.03 8.47
N TYR A 120 -19.53 5.92 8.55
CA TYR A 120 -19.28 6.91 7.51
C TYR A 120 -18.99 6.28 6.15
N PHE A 121 -18.09 5.29 6.09
CA PHE A 121 -17.76 4.62 4.83
C PHE A 121 -18.96 3.89 4.22
N SER A 122 -19.74 3.19 5.05
CA SER A 122 -20.95 2.48 4.61
C SER A 122 -22.04 3.43 4.11
N THR A 123 -22.39 4.47 4.87
CA THR A 123 -23.39 5.47 4.47
C THR A 123 -22.97 6.20 3.21
N LYS A 124 -21.68 6.55 3.06
CA LYS A 124 -21.17 7.19 1.84
C LYS A 124 -21.42 6.35 0.60
N ILE A 125 -21.21 5.03 0.66
CA ILE A 125 -21.46 4.12 -0.47
C ILE A 125 -22.95 4.05 -0.78
N GLN A 126 -23.79 3.88 0.25
CA GLN A 126 -25.25 3.85 0.10
C GLN A 126 -25.76 5.13 -0.58
N THR A 127 -25.35 6.31 -0.10
CA THR A 127 -25.75 7.59 -0.71
C THR A 127 -25.31 7.70 -2.17
N ILE A 128 -24.11 7.23 -2.54
CA ILE A 128 -23.69 7.24 -3.95
C ILE A 128 -24.60 6.32 -4.77
N ARG A 129 -24.92 5.12 -4.27
CA ARG A 129 -25.78 4.14 -4.95
C ARG A 129 -27.21 4.65 -5.11
N ASP A 130 -27.79 5.25 -4.07
CA ASP A 130 -29.15 5.80 -4.13
C ASP A 130 -29.28 6.88 -5.22
N ASN A 131 -28.23 7.68 -5.41
CA ASN A 131 -28.15 8.69 -6.48
C ASN A 131 -27.91 8.11 -7.88
N LEU A 132 -27.41 6.87 -7.99
CA LEU A 132 -27.23 6.17 -9.27
C LEU A 132 -28.51 5.48 -9.75
N THR A 133 -29.51 5.31 -8.88
CA THR A 133 -30.81 4.71 -9.21
C THR A 133 -31.65 5.66 -10.06
N CYS A 134 -31.32 5.78 -11.34
CA CYS A 134 -32.17 6.35 -12.38
C CYS A 134 -31.95 5.64 -13.72
N GLN A 135 -33.06 5.07 -14.23
CA GLN A 135 -33.34 4.46 -15.52
C GLN A 135 -32.66 3.12 -15.88
N ASN A 136 -33.54 2.15 -16.18
CA ASN A 136 -33.26 0.91 -16.90
C ASN A 136 -32.45 1.23 -18.17
N CYS A 137 -31.16 0.92 -18.17
CA CYS A 137 -30.45 0.71 -19.42
C CYS A 137 -30.82 -0.69 -19.89
N ASP A 138 -31.45 -0.79 -21.06
CA ASP A 138 -31.58 -2.03 -21.80
C ASP A 138 -30.20 -2.68 -21.88
N SER A 139 -30.05 -3.81 -21.21
CA SER A 139 -28.87 -4.65 -21.30
C SER A 139 -28.88 -5.28 -22.70
N SER A 140 -28.34 -4.58 -23.69
CA SER A 140 -27.87 -5.23 -24.91
C SER A 140 -26.78 -6.20 -24.47
N THR A 141 -27.15 -7.49 -24.38
CA THR A 141 -26.20 -8.56 -24.10
C THR A 141 -25.12 -8.51 -25.17
N PRO A 142 -23.86 -8.22 -24.80
CA PRO A 142 -22.77 -8.26 -25.76
C PRO A 142 -22.71 -9.67 -26.36
N SER A 143 -22.36 -9.75 -27.65
CA SER A 143 -22.21 -11.05 -28.30
C SER A 143 -21.17 -11.87 -27.52
N PRO A 144 -21.48 -13.13 -27.14
CA PRO A 144 -20.59 -13.92 -26.31
C PRO A 144 -19.24 -14.09 -26.98
N VAL A 145 -18.18 -13.94 -26.21
CA VAL A 145 -16.81 -14.16 -26.69
C VAL A 145 -16.66 -15.62 -27.10
N SER A 146 -15.94 -15.89 -28.18
CA SER A 146 -15.67 -17.26 -28.68
C SER A 146 -14.77 -18.09 -27.77
N HIS A 147 -14.17 -17.48 -26.75
CA HIS A 147 -13.19 -18.09 -25.85
C HIS A 147 -13.84 -18.29 -24.48
N SER A 148 -13.49 -19.39 -23.82
CA SER A 148 -14.03 -19.74 -22.51
C SER A 148 -12.91 -20.16 -21.56
N TRP A 149 -13.06 -19.76 -20.28
CA TRP A 149 -12.21 -20.17 -19.18
C TRP A 149 -13.02 -20.94 -18.13
N ASP A 150 -13.00 -22.27 -18.23
CA ASP A 150 -13.84 -23.16 -17.41
C ASP A 150 -13.12 -23.79 -16.20
N THR A 151 -11.79 -23.80 -16.20
CA THR A 151 -10.99 -24.53 -15.20
C THR A 151 -9.73 -23.76 -14.78
N PHE A 152 -9.36 -23.90 -13.51
CA PHE A 152 -8.07 -23.43 -13.01
C PHE A 152 -6.97 -24.46 -13.25
N VAL A 153 -5.76 -23.98 -13.48
CA VAL A 153 -4.54 -24.79 -13.44
C VAL A 153 -4.10 -24.93 -11.99
N ILE A 154 -3.83 -26.16 -11.56
CA ILE A 154 -3.30 -26.45 -10.23
C ILE A 154 -1.87 -25.94 -10.11
N VAL A 155 -1.57 -25.30 -8.98
CA VAL A 155 -0.29 -24.61 -8.76
C VAL A 155 0.72 -25.55 -8.15
N SER A 156 1.95 -25.52 -8.69
CA SER A 156 3.08 -26.25 -8.12
C SER A 156 3.65 -25.51 -6.89
N GLU A 157 4.37 -26.24 -6.03
CA GLU A 157 5.07 -25.61 -4.90
C GLU A 157 6.07 -24.54 -5.36
N ASP A 158 6.76 -24.77 -6.49
CA ASP A 158 7.74 -23.83 -7.03
C ASP A 158 7.11 -22.53 -7.54
N ASP A 159 5.98 -22.62 -8.25
CA ASP A 159 5.20 -21.45 -8.65
C ASP A 159 4.76 -20.64 -7.43
N LEU A 160 4.30 -21.32 -6.38
CA LEU A 160 3.81 -20.67 -5.18
C LEU A 160 4.95 -20.03 -4.38
N ARG A 161 6.11 -20.69 -4.32
CA ARG A 161 7.35 -20.14 -3.74
C ARG A 161 7.75 -18.85 -4.45
N GLU A 162 7.68 -18.80 -5.78
CA GLU A 162 7.95 -17.59 -6.55
C GLU A 162 6.96 -16.45 -6.21
N ILE A 163 5.66 -16.76 -6.13
CA ILE A 163 4.61 -15.79 -5.81
C ILE A 163 4.82 -15.23 -4.39
N ILE A 164 5.08 -16.09 -3.40
CA ILE A 164 5.25 -15.70 -1.99
C ILE A 164 6.54 -14.91 -1.79
N SER A 165 7.65 -15.34 -2.39
CA SER A 165 8.94 -14.64 -2.27
C SER A 165 8.86 -13.20 -2.80
N LYS A 166 8.21 -12.99 -3.95
CA LYS A 166 7.97 -11.68 -4.57
C LYS A 166 6.86 -10.85 -3.89
N ALA A 167 6.05 -11.44 -3.02
CA ALA A 167 4.97 -10.72 -2.35
C ALA A 167 5.49 -9.65 -1.39
N ALA A 168 4.76 -8.53 -1.28
CA ALA A 168 5.03 -7.59 -0.20
C ALA A 168 4.71 -8.29 1.14
N SER A 169 5.46 -7.97 2.20
CA SER A 169 5.29 -8.59 3.52
C SER A 169 4.66 -7.68 4.60
N PRO A 170 3.63 -6.85 4.34
CA PRO A 170 2.88 -6.24 5.42
C PRO A 170 2.05 -7.34 6.11
N SER A 171 2.10 -7.37 7.43
CA SER A 171 1.27 -8.28 8.23
C SER A 171 -0.15 -7.75 8.35
N CYS A 172 -1.12 -8.66 8.35
CA CYS A 172 -2.46 -8.39 8.87
C CYS A 172 -2.53 -8.78 10.35
N ILE A 173 -3.33 -8.05 11.12
CA ILE A 173 -3.59 -8.39 12.53
C ILE A 173 -4.44 -9.67 12.66
N LEU A 174 -5.15 -10.05 11.59
CA LEU A 174 -5.90 -11.31 11.52
C LEU A 174 -5.00 -12.51 11.16
N ASP A 175 -3.75 -12.27 10.74
CA ASP A 175 -2.84 -13.37 10.42
C ASP A 175 -2.37 -14.06 11.72
N PRO A 176 -2.34 -15.40 11.76
CA PRO A 176 -1.81 -16.13 12.92
C PRO A 176 -0.29 -15.90 13.09
N LEU A 177 0.40 -15.55 12.00
CA LEU A 177 1.83 -15.33 11.95
C LEU A 177 2.14 -14.08 11.11
N PRO A 178 3.10 -13.24 11.52
CA PRO A 178 3.56 -12.14 10.67
C PRO A 178 4.07 -12.62 9.31
N SER A 179 3.81 -11.86 8.24
CA SER A 179 4.18 -12.23 6.86
C SER A 179 5.67 -12.46 6.66
N TRP A 180 6.54 -11.78 7.41
CA TRP A 180 7.99 -12.01 7.37
C TRP A 180 8.38 -13.39 7.90
N MET A 181 7.64 -13.90 8.89
CA MET A 181 7.89 -15.20 9.49
C MET A 181 7.37 -16.33 8.59
N VAL A 182 6.24 -16.10 7.90
CA VAL A 182 5.77 -17.01 6.84
C VAL A 182 6.84 -17.19 5.76
N LYS A 183 7.51 -16.10 5.36
CA LYS A 183 8.63 -16.16 4.40
C LYS A 183 9.86 -16.87 4.95
N LEU A 184 10.17 -16.68 6.23
CA LEU A 184 11.30 -17.34 6.88
C LEU A 184 11.09 -18.87 6.98
N LEU A 185 9.85 -19.29 7.23
CA LEU A 185 9.46 -20.70 7.37
C LEU A 185 8.85 -21.27 6.08
N LEU A 186 9.10 -20.61 4.94
CA LEU A 186 8.39 -20.89 3.69
C LEU A 186 8.52 -22.36 3.29
N ASP A 187 9.71 -22.93 3.29
CA ASP A 187 9.93 -24.30 2.84
C ASP A 187 9.17 -25.34 3.66
N SER A 188 8.95 -25.08 4.96
CA SER A 188 8.16 -25.97 5.82
C SER A 188 6.65 -25.77 5.66
N LEU A 189 6.21 -24.54 5.33
CA LEU A 189 4.80 -24.21 5.17
C LEU A 189 4.28 -24.47 3.75
N LEU A 190 5.18 -24.53 2.77
CA LEU A 190 4.84 -24.53 1.35
C LEU A 190 3.93 -25.69 0.93
N PRO A 191 4.12 -26.96 1.39
CA PRO A 191 3.21 -28.04 1.03
C PRO A 191 1.78 -27.77 1.51
N THR A 192 1.64 -27.31 2.76
CA THR A 192 0.34 -26.99 3.36
C THR A 192 -0.34 -25.81 2.68
N VAL A 193 0.41 -24.73 2.41
CA VAL A 193 -0.14 -23.55 1.74
C VAL A 193 -0.54 -23.88 0.30
N THR A 194 0.24 -24.71 -0.38
CA THR A 194 -0.07 -25.21 -1.73
C THR A 194 -1.37 -26.01 -1.72
N GLU A 195 -1.57 -26.91 -0.75
CA GLU A 195 -2.82 -27.67 -0.68
C GLU A 195 -4.03 -26.79 -0.38
N ILE A 196 -3.89 -25.77 0.49
CA ILE A 196 -4.97 -24.80 0.75
C ILE A 196 -5.36 -24.06 -0.54
N VAL A 197 -4.37 -23.55 -1.27
CA VAL A 197 -4.60 -22.83 -2.54
C VAL A 197 -5.26 -23.76 -3.55
N ASN A 198 -4.69 -24.93 -3.77
CA ASN A 198 -5.21 -25.88 -4.75
C ASN A 198 -6.59 -26.43 -4.39
N THR A 199 -6.89 -26.60 -3.11
CA THR A 199 -8.24 -26.95 -2.66
C THR A 199 -9.25 -25.88 -3.04
N SER A 200 -8.91 -24.60 -2.84
CA SER A 200 -9.77 -23.48 -3.26
C SER A 200 -9.96 -23.43 -4.78
N LEU A 201 -8.91 -23.67 -5.56
CA LEU A 201 -8.98 -23.72 -7.03
C LEU A 201 -9.81 -24.90 -7.54
N ARG A 202 -9.70 -26.09 -6.93
CA ARG A 202 -10.49 -27.27 -7.33
C ARG A 202 -11.97 -27.12 -6.99
N SER A 203 -12.28 -26.58 -5.81
CA SER A 203 -13.66 -26.45 -5.34
C SER A 203 -14.37 -25.22 -5.91
N GLY A 204 -13.62 -24.22 -6.36
CA GLY A 204 -14.19 -22.92 -6.73
C GLY A 204 -14.70 -22.14 -5.52
N VAL A 205 -14.16 -22.40 -4.32
CA VAL A 205 -14.62 -21.75 -3.08
C VAL A 205 -13.46 -21.06 -2.37
N VAL A 206 -13.69 -19.82 -1.94
CA VAL A 206 -12.75 -19.05 -1.11
C VAL A 206 -13.01 -19.35 0.37
N PRO A 207 -11.98 -19.68 1.17
CA PRO A 207 -12.13 -19.88 2.61
C PRO A 207 -12.76 -18.66 3.30
N ASP A 208 -13.69 -18.87 4.23
CA ASP A 208 -14.39 -17.78 4.91
C ASP A 208 -13.45 -16.87 5.73
N THR A 209 -12.37 -17.44 6.27
CA THR A 209 -11.33 -16.67 6.97
C THR A 209 -10.60 -15.67 6.05
N TYR A 210 -10.70 -15.81 4.72
CA TYR A 210 -10.12 -14.90 3.74
C TYR A 210 -11.12 -13.82 3.27
N LYS A 211 -12.39 -13.93 3.67
CA LYS A 211 -13.46 -12.99 3.31
C LYS A 211 -13.58 -11.81 4.30
N GLU A 212 -12.77 -11.81 5.36
CA GLU A 212 -12.71 -10.71 6.32
C GLU A 212 -11.55 -9.73 6.02
N ALA A 213 -11.85 -8.43 6.01
CA ALA A 213 -10.87 -7.36 5.83
C ALA A 213 -10.76 -6.45 7.07
N VAL A 214 -9.54 -6.00 7.38
CA VAL A 214 -9.33 -4.92 8.36
C VAL A 214 -9.10 -3.60 7.64
N ILE A 215 -9.99 -2.64 7.84
CA ILE A 215 -9.90 -1.32 7.23
C ILE A 215 -9.05 -0.40 8.12
N ALA A 216 -8.02 0.18 7.51
CA ALA A 216 -7.23 1.25 8.09
C ALA A 216 -7.63 2.61 7.45
N PRO A 217 -8.21 3.55 8.20
CA PRO A 217 -8.49 4.90 7.70
C PRO A 217 -7.19 5.64 7.37
N LEU A 218 -6.96 5.94 6.10
CA LEU A 218 -5.75 6.65 5.65
C LEU A 218 -6.10 8.05 5.13
N LEU A 219 -5.50 9.08 5.70
CA LEU A 219 -5.70 10.46 5.26
C LEU A 219 -5.21 10.65 3.81
N LYS A 220 -6.09 11.16 2.94
CA LYS A 220 -5.86 11.34 1.50
C LYS A 220 -4.62 12.20 1.19
N LYS A 221 -4.45 13.29 1.94
CA LYS A 221 -3.31 14.20 1.82
C LYS A 221 -2.97 14.75 3.21
N ALA A 222 -1.67 14.87 3.50
CA ALA A 222 -1.17 15.25 4.83
C ALA A 222 -1.49 16.70 5.26
N ASN A 223 -2.02 17.52 4.36
CA ASN A 223 -2.42 18.90 4.63
C ASN A 223 -3.94 19.08 4.79
N LEU A 224 -4.72 18.01 4.63
CA LEU A 224 -6.16 18.06 4.84
C LEU A 224 -6.47 18.03 6.33
N ASP A 225 -7.63 18.59 6.69
CA ASP A 225 -8.12 18.53 8.06
C ASP A 225 -8.36 17.07 8.49
N HIS A 226 -7.75 16.71 9.61
CA HIS A 226 -7.78 15.36 10.17
C HIS A 226 -9.08 15.09 10.92
N ASN A 227 -9.85 16.11 11.31
CA ASN A 227 -11.13 15.94 11.99
C ASN A 227 -12.30 15.70 11.01
N THR A 228 -12.05 15.84 9.70
CA THR A 228 -13.06 15.60 8.66
C THR A 228 -12.93 14.18 8.07
N LEU A 229 -13.92 13.31 8.35
CA LEU A 229 -13.92 11.90 7.90
C LEU A 229 -13.84 11.73 6.37
N LYS A 230 -14.42 12.67 5.60
CA LYS A 230 -14.34 12.69 4.11
C LYS A 230 -12.91 12.72 3.57
N ASN A 231 -11.96 13.17 4.37
CA ASN A 231 -10.55 13.25 3.99
C ASN A 231 -9.82 11.90 4.10
N TYR A 232 -10.47 10.84 4.59
CA TYR A 232 -9.87 9.52 4.72
C TYR A 232 -10.29 8.57 3.58
N ARG A 233 -9.43 7.59 3.31
CA ARG A 233 -9.69 6.44 2.43
C ARG A 233 -9.76 5.15 3.27
N PRO A 234 -10.71 4.26 2.98
CA PRO A 234 -10.74 2.93 3.61
C PRO A 234 -9.72 2.02 2.94
N VAL A 235 -8.51 1.86 3.51
CA VAL A 235 -7.52 0.93 2.96
C VAL A 235 -7.74 -0.45 3.55
N SER A 236 -8.06 -1.44 2.72
CA SER A 236 -8.30 -2.81 3.15
C SER A 236 -6.98 -3.56 3.40
N ASN A 237 -6.85 -4.15 4.58
CA ASN A 237 -5.77 -5.06 4.93
C ASN A 237 -6.31 -6.49 5.06
N LEU A 238 -6.12 -7.27 4.00
CA LEU A 238 -6.50 -8.68 3.96
C LEU A 238 -5.41 -9.59 4.58
N PRO A 239 -5.77 -10.77 5.09
CA PRO A 239 -4.82 -11.80 5.50
C PRO A 239 -3.78 -12.10 4.41
N PHE A 240 -2.55 -12.44 4.81
CA PHE A 240 -1.45 -12.66 3.87
C PHE A 240 -1.75 -13.80 2.88
N LEU A 241 -2.30 -14.92 3.37
CA LEU A 241 -2.64 -16.06 2.51
C LEU A 241 -3.82 -15.77 1.57
N SER A 242 -4.78 -14.92 1.97
CA SER A 242 -5.83 -14.41 1.06
C SER A 242 -5.19 -13.73 -0.15
N LYS A 243 -4.26 -12.82 0.10
CA LYS A 243 -3.53 -12.09 -0.97
C LYS A 243 -2.70 -13.01 -1.86
N VAL A 244 -2.18 -14.13 -1.31
CA VAL A 244 -1.45 -15.13 -2.09
C VAL A 244 -2.40 -15.87 -3.04
N LEU A 245 -3.54 -16.33 -2.53
CA LEU A 245 -4.59 -16.97 -3.34
C LEU A 245 -5.08 -16.02 -4.44
N GLU A 246 -5.31 -14.75 -4.09
CA GLU A 246 -5.70 -13.73 -5.07
C GLU A 246 -4.65 -13.56 -6.18
N ARG A 247 -3.37 -13.52 -5.83
CA ARG A 247 -2.29 -13.42 -6.84
C ARG A 247 -2.25 -14.61 -7.79
N VAL A 248 -2.52 -15.82 -7.27
CA VAL A 248 -2.60 -17.03 -8.08
C VAL A 248 -3.72 -16.91 -9.11
N VAL A 249 -4.94 -16.57 -8.67
CA VAL A 249 -6.09 -16.40 -9.56
C VAL A 249 -5.88 -15.27 -10.54
N ALA A 250 -5.32 -14.14 -10.07
CA ALA A 250 -4.98 -12.99 -10.91
C ALA A 250 -4.00 -13.34 -12.02
N LYS A 251 -2.96 -14.14 -11.72
CA LYS A 251 -1.97 -14.60 -12.70
C LYS A 251 -2.65 -15.43 -13.78
N GLN A 252 -3.51 -16.38 -13.39
CA GLN A 252 -4.22 -17.22 -14.36
C GLN A 252 -5.21 -16.42 -15.22
N LEU A 253 -6.01 -15.53 -14.62
CA LEU A 253 -6.92 -14.66 -15.37
C LEU A 253 -6.15 -13.77 -16.36
N THR A 254 -5.03 -13.19 -15.93
CA THR A 254 -4.21 -12.31 -16.77
C THR A 254 -3.61 -13.09 -17.96
N ASN A 255 -3.15 -14.32 -17.72
CA ASN A 255 -2.64 -15.18 -18.78
C ASN A 255 -3.73 -15.50 -19.80
N TYR A 256 -4.90 -15.96 -19.34
CA TYR A 256 -6.06 -16.23 -20.19
C TYR A 256 -6.47 -15.00 -21.03
N MET A 257 -6.56 -13.82 -20.42
CA MET A 257 -6.89 -12.59 -21.13
C MET A 257 -5.82 -12.20 -22.16
N THR A 258 -4.54 -12.49 -21.89
CA THR A 258 -3.44 -12.17 -22.80
C THR A 258 -3.41 -13.11 -24.00
N GLU A 259 -3.55 -14.41 -23.76
CA GLU A 259 -3.57 -15.46 -24.79
C GLU A 259 -4.73 -15.25 -25.77
N ASN A 260 -5.90 -14.87 -25.25
CA ASN A 260 -7.11 -14.66 -26.03
C ASN A 260 -7.31 -13.19 -26.47
N ARG A 261 -6.31 -12.32 -26.24
CA ARG A 261 -6.32 -10.89 -26.61
C ARG A 261 -7.58 -10.13 -26.12
N LEU A 262 -8.04 -10.48 -24.94
CA LEU A 262 -9.26 -9.92 -24.36
C LEU A 262 -9.04 -8.54 -23.77
N HIS A 263 -7.81 -8.12 -23.46
CA HIS A 263 -7.53 -6.81 -22.82
C HIS A 263 -8.03 -5.61 -23.64
N GLU A 264 -8.62 -4.62 -22.97
CA GLU A 264 -8.94 -3.31 -23.55
C GLU A 264 -7.66 -2.65 -24.13
N PRO A 265 -7.61 -2.35 -25.44
CA PRO A 265 -6.45 -1.77 -26.09
C PRO A 265 -6.00 -0.44 -25.48
N LEU A 266 -6.94 0.43 -25.10
CA LEU A 266 -6.63 1.79 -24.61
C LEU A 266 -6.43 1.87 -23.09
N GLN A 267 -6.56 0.74 -22.38
CA GLN A 267 -6.29 0.67 -20.96
C GLN A 267 -4.78 0.68 -20.69
N SER A 268 -4.30 1.73 -20.01
CA SER A 268 -2.91 1.79 -19.54
C SER A 268 -2.74 1.39 -18.07
N ALA A 269 -3.78 1.54 -17.25
CA ALA A 269 -3.70 1.21 -15.83
C ALA A 269 -3.70 -0.32 -15.63
N TYR A 270 -2.85 -0.80 -14.72
CA TYR A 270 -2.76 -2.22 -14.31
C TYR A 270 -2.39 -3.21 -15.41
N LYS A 271 -1.86 -2.72 -16.54
CA LYS A 271 -1.40 -3.53 -17.66
C LYS A 271 0.12 -3.57 -17.68
N GLN A 272 0.68 -4.77 -17.91
CA GLN A 272 2.13 -4.91 -18.01
C GLN A 272 2.65 -4.04 -19.16
N PHE A 273 3.84 -3.45 -18.97
CA PHE A 273 4.48 -2.55 -19.95
C PHE A 273 3.73 -1.25 -20.26
N HIS A 274 2.73 -0.87 -19.45
CA HIS A 274 2.02 0.40 -19.54
C HIS A 274 2.22 1.23 -18.27
N SER A 275 2.13 2.56 -18.39
CA SER A 275 2.26 3.50 -17.27
C SER A 275 1.37 4.73 -17.47
N SER A 276 1.38 5.67 -16.51
CA SER A 276 0.75 6.98 -16.70
C SER A 276 1.42 7.78 -17.82
N GLU A 277 2.70 7.53 -18.09
CA GLU A 277 3.45 8.21 -19.15
C GLU A 277 3.03 7.68 -20.52
N THR A 278 2.84 6.37 -20.67
CA THR A 278 2.35 5.80 -21.94
C THR A 278 0.95 6.32 -22.29
N ALA A 279 0.07 6.45 -21.30
CA ALA A 279 -1.25 7.05 -21.46
C ALA A 279 -1.16 8.52 -21.91
N LEU A 280 -0.31 9.31 -21.24
CA LEU A 280 -0.12 10.73 -21.56
C LEU A 280 0.44 10.93 -22.96
N ILE A 281 1.43 10.11 -23.36
CA ILE A 281 2.02 10.16 -24.71
C ILE A 281 0.94 9.90 -25.77
N LYS A 282 0.08 8.90 -25.55
CA LYS A 282 -1.01 8.58 -26.48
C LYS A 282 -1.98 9.75 -26.64
N VAL A 283 -2.49 10.30 -25.53
CA VAL A 283 -3.39 11.47 -25.55
C VAL A 283 -2.73 12.67 -26.22
N HIS A 284 -1.47 12.95 -25.89
CA HIS A 284 -0.73 14.06 -26.47
C HIS A 284 -0.56 13.91 -27.99
N ASN A 285 -0.18 12.72 -28.45
CA ASN A 285 -0.03 12.42 -29.87
C ASN A 285 -1.38 12.57 -30.61
N ASP A 286 -2.48 12.11 -30.03
CA ASP A 286 -3.81 12.23 -30.65
C ASP A 286 -4.23 13.70 -30.82
N ILE A 287 -3.93 14.56 -29.84
CA ILE A 287 -4.12 16.01 -29.94
C ILE A 287 -3.27 16.59 -31.07
N LEU A 288 -1.97 16.24 -31.16
CA LEU A 288 -1.08 16.74 -32.20
C LEU A 288 -1.55 16.35 -33.61
N TRP A 289 -1.99 15.10 -33.78
CA TRP A 289 -2.52 14.61 -35.06
C TRP A 289 -3.80 15.34 -35.48
N ALA A 290 -4.69 15.64 -34.53
CA ALA A 290 -5.89 16.42 -34.82
C ALA A 290 -5.55 17.87 -35.20
N MET A 291 -4.55 18.47 -34.53
CA MET A 291 -4.05 19.81 -34.87
C MET A 291 -3.43 19.88 -36.27
N GLU A 292 -2.65 18.88 -36.67
CA GLU A 292 -2.05 18.80 -38.02
C GLU A 292 -3.13 18.77 -39.11
N ARG A 293 -4.26 18.12 -38.83
CA ARG A 293 -5.43 18.06 -39.72
C ARG A 293 -6.35 19.28 -39.62
N GLN A 294 -5.92 20.33 -38.92
CA GLN A 294 -6.71 21.54 -38.66
C GLN A 294 -8.06 21.25 -37.98
N GLY A 295 -8.17 20.16 -37.23
CA GLY A 295 -9.35 19.78 -36.48
C GLY A 295 -9.46 20.48 -35.13
N VAL A 296 -10.69 20.63 -34.63
CA VAL A 296 -10.95 21.08 -33.25
C VAL A 296 -10.88 19.86 -32.33
N THR A 297 -10.10 19.95 -31.25
CA THR A 297 -9.96 18.86 -30.27
C THR A 297 -10.63 19.26 -28.95
N ILE A 298 -11.46 18.36 -28.41
CA ILE A 298 -12.09 18.50 -27.10
C ILE A 298 -11.59 17.35 -26.22
N LEU A 299 -11.01 17.68 -25.07
CA LEU A 299 -10.58 16.70 -24.07
C LEU A 299 -11.59 16.64 -22.92
N VAL A 300 -12.27 15.49 -22.79
CA VAL A 300 -13.19 15.21 -21.69
C VAL A 300 -12.46 14.36 -20.65
N LEU A 301 -12.39 14.85 -19.42
CA LEU A 301 -11.78 14.15 -18.29
C LEU A 301 -12.87 13.71 -17.32
N LEU A 302 -12.99 12.39 -17.12
CA LEU A 302 -13.97 11.79 -16.22
C LEU A 302 -13.27 11.19 -15.00
N ASP A 303 -13.81 11.42 -13.82
CA ASP A 303 -13.36 10.80 -12.56
C ASP A 303 -14.54 10.16 -11.84
N LEU A 304 -14.41 8.87 -11.54
CA LEU A 304 -15.48 8.10 -10.92
C LEU A 304 -15.42 8.24 -9.39
N SER A 305 -16.54 8.67 -8.81
CA SER A 305 -16.67 8.81 -7.37
C SER A 305 -16.66 7.46 -6.66
N SER A 306 -15.59 7.16 -5.93
CA SER A 306 -15.45 5.93 -5.13
C SER A 306 -15.60 4.64 -5.95
N ALA A 307 -15.04 4.62 -7.17
CA ALA A 307 -15.24 3.57 -8.18
C ALA A 307 -15.23 2.13 -7.64
N PHE A 308 -14.25 1.78 -6.81
CA PHE A 308 -14.10 0.42 -6.26
C PHE A 308 -15.11 0.10 -5.15
N ASP A 309 -15.55 1.11 -4.40
CA ASP A 309 -16.49 0.95 -3.31
C ASP A 309 -17.94 0.83 -3.82
N THR A 310 -18.19 1.21 -5.07
CA THR A 310 -19.53 1.30 -5.68
C THR A 310 -19.81 0.22 -6.72
N ILE A 311 -18.89 -0.74 -6.91
CA ILE A 311 -19.06 -1.82 -7.89
C ILE A 311 -20.27 -2.67 -7.50
N ASP A 312 -21.14 -2.89 -8.48
CA ASP A 312 -22.24 -3.83 -8.35
C ASP A 312 -21.74 -5.26 -8.63
N LEU A 313 -21.94 -6.16 -7.67
CA LEU A 313 -21.41 -7.51 -7.73
C LEU A 313 -22.06 -8.34 -8.85
N GLU A 314 -23.37 -8.18 -9.07
CA GLU A 314 -24.09 -8.89 -10.12
C GLU A 314 -23.64 -8.43 -11.51
N VAL A 315 -23.48 -7.12 -11.69
CA VAL A 315 -22.94 -6.57 -12.95
C VAL A 315 -21.51 -7.05 -13.20
N LEU A 316 -20.67 -7.13 -12.16
CA LEU A 316 -19.30 -7.63 -12.29
C LEU A 316 -19.28 -9.11 -12.69
N ILE A 317 -20.08 -9.95 -12.03
CA ILE A 317 -20.20 -11.37 -12.35
C ILE A 317 -20.73 -11.57 -13.77
N HIS A 318 -21.78 -10.84 -14.16
CA HIS A 318 -22.32 -10.88 -15.51
C HIS A 318 -21.25 -10.51 -16.56
N ARG A 319 -20.44 -9.50 -16.30
CA ARG A 319 -19.34 -9.13 -17.21
C ARG A 319 -18.25 -10.20 -17.29
N LEU A 320 -17.85 -10.78 -16.17
CA LEU A 320 -16.88 -11.89 -16.18
C LEU A 320 -17.39 -13.04 -17.05
N GLU A 321 -18.67 -13.38 -16.92
CA GLU A 321 -19.31 -14.45 -17.67
C GLU A 321 -19.41 -14.14 -19.16
N TYR A 322 -20.06 -13.02 -19.54
CA TYR A 322 -20.41 -12.76 -20.93
C TYR A 322 -19.34 -11.99 -21.74
N LEU A 323 -18.60 -11.07 -21.10
CA LEU A 323 -17.56 -10.28 -21.78
C LEU A 323 -16.18 -10.92 -21.75
N LEU A 324 -15.89 -11.76 -20.77
CA LEU A 324 -14.59 -12.45 -20.67
C LEU A 324 -14.69 -13.96 -20.88
N GLY A 325 -15.90 -14.53 -20.95
CA GLY A 325 -16.09 -15.98 -21.14
C GLY A 325 -15.67 -16.79 -19.91
N VAL A 326 -15.71 -16.21 -18.71
CA VAL A 326 -15.37 -16.92 -17.47
C VAL A 326 -16.55 -17.80 -17.05
N HIS A 327 -16.37 -19.12 -17.09
CA HIS A 327 -17.41 -20.09 -16.80
C HIS A 327 -16.93 -21.12 -15.76
N GLY A 328 -17.76 -22.14 -15.48
CA GLY A 328 -17.38 -23.29 -14.67
C GLY A 328 -16.86 -22.96 -13.26
N ILE A 329 -15.72 -23.56 -12.91
CA ILE A 329 -15.10 -23.43 -11.58
C ILE A 329 -14.57 -22.01 -11.34
N PRO A 330 -13.87 -21.35 -12.28
CA PRO A 330 -13.49 -19.95 -12.16
C PRO A 330 -14.66 -19.02 -11.81
N LEU A 331 -15.79 -19.12 -12.52
CA LEU A 331 -16.95 -18.27 -12.24
C LEU A 331 -17.52 -18.51 -10.83
N THR A 332 -17.60 -19.77 -10.41
CA THR A 332 -17.99 -20.15 -9.03
C THR A 332 -17.04 -19.54 -8.00
N TRP A 333 -15.74 -19.54 -8.29
CA TRP A 333 -14.73 -18.93 -7.43
C TRP A 333 -14.90 -17.42 -7.31
N PHE A 334 -15.15 -16.70 -8.41
CA PHE A 334 -15.42 -15.27 -8.36
C PHE A 334 -16.69 -14.95 -7.57
N LYS A 335 -17.77 -15.71 -7.76
CA LYS A 335 -18.99 -15.59 -6.95
C LYS A 335 -18.69 -15.79 -5.47
N SER A 336 -17.96 -16.84 -5.12
CA SER A 336 -17.54 -17.09 -3.73
C SER A 336 -16.58 -16.03 -3.18
N TYR A 337 -15.72 -15.44 -4.01
CA TYR A 337 -14.76 -14.42 -3.58
C TYR A 337 -15.46 -13.11 -3.22
N LEU A 338 -16.52 -12.77 -3.97
CA LEU A 338 -17.28 -11.54 -3.82
C LEU A 338 -18.42 -11.63 -2.79
N SER A 339 -18.98 -12.83 -2.55
CA SER A 339 -20.06 -13.04 -1.59
C SER A 339 -19.58 -13.05 -0.13
N ASP A 340 -20.49 -12.75 0.79
CA ASP A 340 -20.34 -12.93 2.24
C ASP A 340 -19.09 -12.29 2.85
N ARG A 341 -18.63 -11.19 2.22
CA ARG A 341 -17.48 -10.44 2.70
C ARG A 341 -17.87 -9.54 3.86
N SER A 342 -16.97 -9.44 4.83
CA SER A 342 -17.13 -8.55 5.98
C SER A 342 -15.87 -7.76 6.24
N HIS A 343 -16.00 -6.65 6.96
CA HIS A 343 -14.88 -5.85 7.35
C HIS A 343 -15.07 -5.21 8.73
N ARG A 344 -13.95 -4.84 9.35
CA ARG A 344 -13.90 -4.05 10.58
C ARG A 344 -12.90 -2.91 10.42
N VAL A 345 -13.23 -1.72 10.93
CA VAL A 345 -12.30 -0.61 10.98
C VAL A 345 -11.41 -0.74 12.23
N LEU A 346 -10.11 -0.53 12.06
CA LEU A 346 -9.13 -0.54 13.15
C LEU A 346 -8.62 0.89 13.41
N VAL A 347 -8.82 1.38 14.63
CA VAL A 347 -8.31 2.67 15.13
C VAL A 347 -7.59 2.41 16.44
N ASP A 348 -6.32 2.79 16.53
CA ASP A 348 -5.47 2.67 17.74
C ASP A 348 -5.60 1.32 18.49
N GLY A 349 -5.66 0.23 17.72
CA GLY A 349 -5.74 -1.14 18.27
C GLY A 349 -7.15 -1.59 18.69
N LYS A 350 -8.19 -0.78 18.45
CA LYS A 350 -9.60 -1.12 18.71
C LYS A 350 -10.36 -1.30 17.41
N PHE A 351 -11.17 -2.35 17.36
CA PHE A 351 -12.03 -2.66 16.23
C PHE A 351 -13.41 -2.02 16.39
N SER A 352 -13.99 -1.60 15.27
CA SER A 352 -15.41 -1.36 15.13
C SER A 352 -16.22 -2.66 15.22
N SER A 353 -17.54 -2.50 15.28
CA SER A 353 -18.50 -3.53 14.89
C SER A 353 -18.22 -4.07 13.47
N VAL A 354 -18.58 -5.34 13.25
CA VAL A 354 -18.46 -5.99 11.94
C VAL A 354 -19.50 -5.41 11.00
N GLN A 355 -19.07 -5.08 9.78
CA GLN A 355 -19.96 -4.63 8.71
C GLN A 355 -19.84 -5.56 7.50
N ASN A 356 -20.98 -5.87 6.89
CA ASN A 356 -21.03 -6.66 5.66
C ASN A 356 -20.76 -5.76 4.45
N LEU A 357 -19.98 -6.25 3.50
CA LEU A 357 -19.69 -5.57 2.26
C LEU A 357 -20.75 -5.95 1.22
N VAL A 358 -21.75 -5.08 1.04
CA VAL A 358 -22.84 -5.29 0.07
C VAL A 358 -22.43 -4.90 -1.35
N TYR A 359 -21.59 -3.87 -1.47
CA TYR A 359 -21.11 -3.32 -2.74
C TYR A 359 -19.60 -3.14 -2.70
N GLY A 360 -19.02 -3.10 -3.89
CA GLY A 360 -17.61 -2.84 -4.06
C GLY A 360 -16.73 -4.05 -3.81
N VAL A 361 -15.44 -3.81 -4.00
CA VAL A 361 -14.39 -4.82 -3.82
C VAL A 361 -13.36 -4.28 -2.82
N PRO A 362 -12.67 -5.15 -2.07
CA PRO A 362 -11.65 -4.71 -1.12
C PRO A 362 -10.61 -3.78 -1.76
N GLN A 363 -10.44 -2.59 -1.20
CA GLN A 363 -9.46 -1.62 -1.66
C GLN A 363 -8.06 -1.99 -1.14
N ASP A 364 -7.48 -3.07 -1.66
CA ASP A 364 -6.23 -3.70 -1.20
C ASP A 364 -5.10 -3.56 -2.25
N ARG A 365 -3.85 -3.91 -1.92
CA ARG A 365 -2.72 -3.74 -2.86
C ARG A 365 -2.66 -4.77 -4.00
N CYS A 366 -3.49 -5.81 -4.00
CA CYS A 366 -3.56 -6.87 -5.01
C CYS A 366 -4.63 -6.54 -6.07
N TRP A 367 -4.48 -5.38 -6.70
CA TRP A 367 -5.43 -4.73 -7.60
C TRP A 367 -5.77 -5.44 -8.93
N VAL A 368 -5.20 -6.61 -9.23
CA VAL A 368 -5.26 -7.20 -10.58
C VAL A 368 -6.59 -7.93 -10.85
N ILE A 369 -7.19 -8.58 -9.85
CA ILE A 369 -8.42 -9.37 -10.03
C ILE A 369 -9.61 -8.48 -10.44
N CYS A 370 -9.72 -7.28 -9.88
CA CYS A 370 -10.92 -6.46 -10.01
C CYS A 370 -10.80 -5.35 -11.06
N CYS A 371 -9.60 -4.98 -11.51
CA CYS A 371 -9.42 -3.83 -12.39
C CYS A 371 -9.60 -4.16 -13.87
N SER A 372 -9.13 -5.31 -14.35
CA SER A 372 -9.23 -5.64 -15.78
C SER A 372 -10.68 -5.79 -16.26
N PRO A 373 -11.63 -6.43 -15.51
CA PRO A 373 -13.00 -6.57 -15.98
C PRO A 373 -13.82 -5.27 -15.91
N PHE A 374 -13.45 -4.33 -15.03
CA PHE A 374 -14.22 -3.12 -14.77
C PHE A 374 -13.94 -1.99 -15.77
N THR A 375 -12.72 -1.90 -16.31
CA THR A 375 -12.33 -0.87 -17.28
C THR A 375 -12.90 -1.08 -18.69
N PHE A 376 -13.40 -2.28 -19.02
CA PHE A 376 -14.01 -2.57 -20.32
C PHE A 376 -15.20 -1.68 -20.69
N CYS A 377 -15.89 -1.08 -19.71
CA CYS A 377 -17.13 -0.37 -20.01
C CYS A 377 -17.00 1.15 -20.19
N LEU A 378 -15.88 1.76 -19.82
CA LEU A 378 -15.73 3.21 -20.05
C LEU A 378 -15.62 3.53 -21.54
N SER A 379 -15.02 2.64 -22.33
CA SER A 379 -14.95 2.78 -23.79
C SER A 379 -16.33 2.63 -24.43
N GLU A 380 -17.09 1.57 -24.10
CA GLU A 380 -18.42 1.32 -24.70
C GLU A 380 -19.45 2.42 -24.41
N ILE A 381 -19.47 3.01 -23.21
CA ILE A 381 -20.38 4.10 -22.84
C ILE A 381 -20.06 5.41 -23.62
N LEU A 382 -18.79 5.62 -23.99
CA LEU A 382 -18.36 6.80 -24.74
C LEU A 382 -18.56 6.63 -26.26
N PHE A 383 -18.40 5.42 -26.80
CA PHE A 383 -18.60 5.16 -28.23
C PHE A 383 -20.08 5.00 -28.62
N ALA A 384 -20.95 4.52 -27.71
CA ALA A 384 -22.38 4.41 -27.98
C ALA A 384 -23.09 5.76 -28.21
N ASN A 385 -22.48 6.88 -27.81
CA ASN A 385 -23.02 8.24 -27.97
C ASN A 385 -22.35 9.06 -29.09
N MET A 386 -21.45 8.44 -29.89
CA MET A 386 -20.80 9.09 -31.03
C MET A 386 -21.10 8.41 -32.38
N GLY A 387 -22.19 7.64 -32.44
CA GLY A 387 -22.73 7.05 -33.67
C GLY A 387 -23.78 7.93 -34.34
#